data_AF-A0A933UMM2-F1
#
_entry.id   AF-A0A933UMM2-F1
#
_cell.length_a   1.000
_cell.length_b   1.000
_cell.length_c   1.000
_cell.angle_alpha   90.00
_cell.angle_beta   90.00
_cell.angle_gamma   90.00
#
_symmetry.space_group_name_H-M   'P 1'
#
loop_
_entity.id
_entity.type
_entity.pdbx_description
1 polymer ?
#
loop_
_entity_poly.entity_id
_entity_poly.type
_entity_poly.pdbx_seq_one_letter_code
_entity_poly.pdbx_strand_id
1 'polypeptide(L)'
;VAPAVLVVGPANAGLFPMGNGLTRLQSRFYGDDASLAAVLARSGERLDAAAVAGLGLATMTPDDIDWDDEIRIALEERAALSPDALTGMEANHRFVGPETVETKIFGRLTAWQNWIFLRPNASGPEGALRRYGSGLRAEFDQFRV
;
A
#
# COMPACT_ATOMS: atom_id res chain seq x y z
N VAL A 1 -14.28 -6.84 -29.18
CA VAL A 1 -12.92 -6.32 -28.89
C VAL A 1 -12.06 -7.52 -28.50
N ALA A 2 -10.79 -7.60 -28.92
CA ALA A 2 -9.94 -8.71 -28.50
C ALA A 2 -9.66 -8.63 -26.98
N PRO A 3 -9.62 -9.75 -26.25
CA PRO A 3 -9.35 -9.74 -24.81
C PRO A 3 -8.02 -9.06 -24.47
N ALA A 4 -7.96 -8.39 -23.32
CA ALA A 4 -6.72 -7.83 -22.81
C ALA A 4 -5.71 -8.94 -22.49
N VAL A 5 -4.43 -8.62 -22.62
CA VAL A 5 -3.32 -9.51 -22.23
C VAL A 5 -2.31 -8.76 -21.38
N LEU A 6 -1.63 -9.50 -20.51
CA LEU A 6 -0.55 -8.99 -19.68
C LEU A 6 0.78 -9.53 -20.19
N VAL A 7 1.82 -8.69 -20.19
CA VAL A 7 3.20 -9.10 -20.53
C VAL A 7 4.11 -8.68 -19.40
N VAL A 8 4.81 -9.65 -18.80
CA VAL A 8 5.88 -9.39 -17.83
C VAL A 8 7.17 -9.12 -18.58
N GLY A 9 7.74 -7.93 -18.43
CA GLY A 9 8.97 -7.52 -19.10
C GLY A 9 10.17 -7.36 -18.15
N PRO A 10 11.36 -7.06 -18.69
CA PRO A 10 12.57 -6.85 -17.89
C PRO A 10 12.42 -5.77 -16.80
N ALA A 11 11.59 -4.76 -17.06
CA ALA A 11 11.28 -3.71 -16.09
C ALA A 11 10.65 -4.24 -14.80
N ASN A 12 9.85 -5.30 -14.88
CA ASN A 12 9.18 -5.90 -13.73
C ASN A 12 10.15 -6.72 -12.85
N ALA A 13 11.31 -7.10 -13.39
CA ALA A 13 12.29 -7.97 -12.73
C ALA A 13 13.39 -7.22 -11.95
N GLY A 14 13.46 -5.88 -12.02
CA GLY A 14 14.47 -5.15 -11.23
C GLY A 14 14.60 -3.65 -11.45
N LEU A 15 14.08 -3.08 -12.55
CA LEU A 15 14.37 -1.68 -12.91
C LEU A 15 13.73 -0.65 -11.98
N PHE A 16 12.62 -1.00 -11.32
CA PHE A 16 11.82 -0.05 -10.53
C PHE A 16 11.49 -0.59 -9.13
N PRO A 17 12.47 -0.63 -8.21
CA PRO A 17 12.24 -1.06 -6.84
C PRO A 17 11.32 -0.08 -6.10
N MET A 18 10.61 -0.61 -5.10
CA MET A 18 9.86 0.13 -4.10
C MET A 18 10.80 0.63 -3.00
N GLY A 19 10.28 1.44 -2.07
CA GLY A 19 11.07 1.99 -0.96
C GLY A 19 11.70 0.93 -0.06
N ASN A 20 11.15 -0.29 0.02
CA ASN A 20 11.73 -1.42 0.76
C ASN A 20 12.82 -2.19 -0.02
N GLY A 21 13.22 -1.71 -1.20
CA GLY A 21 14.23 -2.35 -2.04
C GLY A 21 13.74 -3.53 -2.87
N LEU A 22 12.47 -3.91 -2.77
CA LEU A 22 11.86 -4.99 -3.57
C LEU A 22 11.20 -4.42 -4.81
N THR A 23 11.19 -5.15 -5.93
CA THR A 23 10.25 -4.87 -7.02
C THR A 23 8.81 -5.15 -6.56
N ARG A 24 7.83 -4.62 -7.29
CA ARG A 24 6.41 -4.91 -7.00
C ARG A 24 6.07 -6.39 -7.16
N LEU A 25 6.73 -7.11 -8.08
CA LEU A 25 6.56 -8.57 -8.21
C LEU A 25 7.17 -9.31 -7.02
N GLN A 26 8.36 -8.93 -6.57
CA GLN A 26 8.97 -9.50 -5.37
C GLN A 26 8.12 -9.24 -4.12
N SER A 27 7.56 -8.03 -3.99
CA SER A 27 6.65 -7.70 -2.90
C SER A 27 5.36 -8.54 -2.94
N ARG A 28 4.80 -8.76 -4.14
CA ARG A 28 3.60 -9.59 -4.34
C ARG A 28 3.82 -11.05 -3.94
N PHE A 29 4.98 -11.62 -4.26
CA PHE A 29 5.35 -13.00 -3.97
C PHE A 29 6.35 -13.10 -2.80
N TYR A 30 6.25 -12.19 -1.83
CA TYR A 30 7.22 -12.14 -0.75
C TYR A 30 7.21 -13.42 0.08
N GLY A 31 8.34 -14.12 0.10
CA GLY A 31 8.48 -15.43 0.77
C GLY A 31 8.09 -16.63 -0.10
N ASP A 32 7.70 -16.41 -1.37
CA ASP A 32 7.38 -17.46 -2.35
C ASP A 32 8.20 -17.27 -3.64
N ASP A 33 9.50 -17.58 -3.52
CA ASP A 33 10.45 -17.47 -4.63
C ASP A 33 10.09 -18.40 -5.80
N ALA A 34 9.39 -19.51 -5.53
CA ALA A 34 8.97 -20.47 -6.56
C ALA A 34 7.90 -19.86 -7.48
N SER A 35 6.87 -19.23 -6.91
CA SER A 35 5.85 -18.52 -7.71
C SER A 35 6.44 -17.33 -8.46
N LEU A 36 7.35 -16.57 -7.82
CA LEU A 36 8.07 -15.49 -8.51
C LEU A 36 8.88 -16.02 -9.70
N ALA A 37 9.62 -17.12 -9.53
CA ALA A 37 10.39 -17.73 -10.60
C ALA A 37 9.50 -18.22 -11.75
N ALA A 38 8.33 -18.82 -11.45
CA ALA A 38 7.36 -19.26 -12.44
C ALA A 38 6.82 -18.11 -13.30
N VAL A 39 6.56 -16.94 -12.68
CA VAL A 39 6.19 -15.71 -13.40
C VAL A 39 7.31 -15.23 -14.31
N LEU A 40 8.54 -15.16 -13.79
CA LEU A 40 9.69 -14.64 -14.55
C LEU A 40 10.09 -15.55 -15.71
N ALA A 41 9.89 -16.87 -15.58
CA ALA A 41 10.13 -17.83 -16.65
C ALA A 41 9.24 -17.60 -17.88
N ARG A 42 8.09 -16.95 -17.71
CA ARG A 42 7.14 -16.59 -18.78
C ARG A 42 7.28 -15.14 -19.25
N SER A 43 8.41 -14.50 -18.95
CA SER A 43 8.65 -13.11 -19.36
C SER A 43 8.65 -12.99 -20.90
N GLY A 44 7.98 -11.95 -21.39
CA GLY A 44 7.80 -11.68 -22.82
C GLY A 44 6.60 -12.39 -23.46
N GLU A 45 5.98 -13.37 -22.79
CA GLU A 45 4.75 -14.01 -23.28
C GLU A 45 3.53 -13.08 -23.15
N ARG A 46 2.57 -13.22 -24.06
CA ARG A 46 1.25 -12.58 -23.96
C ARG A 46 0.34 -13.49 -23.13
N LEU A 47 0.11 -13.12 -21.88
CA LEU A 47 -0.68 -13.90 -20.93
C LEU A 47 -2.14 -13.46 -21.01
N ASP A 48 -3.03 -14.41 -21.28
CA ASP A 48 -4.47 -14.20 -21.16
C ASP A 48 -4.92 -14.20 -19.69
N ALA A 49 -6.20 -13.95 -19.45
CA ALA A 49 -6.78 -13.87 -18.11
C ALA A 49 -6.56 -15.16 -17.30
N ALA A 50 -6.74 -16.33 -17.91
CA ALA A 50 -6.56 -17.62 -17.23
C ALA A 50 -5.10 -17.84 -16.81
N ALA A 51 -4.14 -17.52 -17.68
CA ALA A 51 -2.72 -17.58 -17.35
C ALA A 51 -2.33 -16.58 -16.26
N VAL A 52 -2.88 -15.37 -16.30
CA VAL A 52 -2.66 -14.33 -15.27
C VAL A 52 -3.19 -14.79 -13.91
N ALA A 53 -4.39 -15.37 -13.85
CA ALA A 53 -4.96 -15.90 -12.62
C ALA A 53 -4.14 -17.10 -12.09
N GLY A 54 -3.78 -18.04 -12.96
CA GLY A 54 -3.00 -19.23 -12.57
C GLY A 54 -1.57 -18.91 -12.10
N LEU A 55 -0.98 -17.82 -12.60
CA LEU A 55 0.31 -17.30 -12.11
C LEU A 55 0.15 -16.37 -10.90
N GLY A 56 -1.08 -16.13 -10.45
CA GLY A 56 -1.37 -15.20 -9.37
C GLY A 56 -0.90 -13.79 -9.69
N LEU A 57 -1.01 -13.29 -10.92
CA LEU A 57 -0.62 -11.93 -11.33
C LEU A 57 -1.77 -10.91 -11.20
N ALA A 58 -3.01 -11.38 -11.12
CA ALA A 58 -4.19 -10.58 -10.76
C ALA A 58 -4.86 -11.16 -9.52
N THR A 59 -5.69 -10.35 -8.85
CA THR A 59 -6.48 -10.79 -7.69
C THR A 59 -7.69 -11.63 -8.13
N MET A 60 -8.31 -11.24 -9.24
CA MET A 60 -9.48 -11.89 -9.85
C MET A 60 -9.44 -11.65 -11.37
N THR A 61 -10.14 -12.49 -12.12
CA THR A 61 -10.32 -12.36 -13.57
C THR A 61 -11.76 -12.71 -13.96
N PRO A 62 -12.74 -11.87 -13.60
CA PRO A 62 -14.14 -12.13 -13.93
C PRO A 62 -14.37 -12.14 -15.44
N ASP A 63 -15.39 -12.87 -15.86
CA ASP A 63 -15.87 -12.83 -17.24
C ASP A 63 -16.75 -11.59 -17.49
N ASP A 64 -17.29 -11.47 -18.69
CA ASP A 64 -18.12 -10.33 -19.09
C ASP A 64 -19.49 -10.28 -18.40
N ILE A 65 -19.93 -11.38 -17.78
CA ILE A 65 -21.19 -11.45 -17.04
C ILE A 65 -20.96 -10.91 -15.62
N ASP A 66 -19.87 -11.30 -14.98
CA ASP A 66 -19.60 -10.97 -13.57
C ASP A 66 -18.84 -9.65 -13.38
N TRP A 67 -18.15 -9.15 -14.41
CA TRP A 67 -17.23 -7.99 -14.33
C TRP A 67 -17.86 -6.75 -13.68
N ASP A 68 -19.02 -6.33 -14.17
CA ASP A 68 -19.65 -5.07 -13.73
C ASP A 68 -20.06 -5.13 -12.26
N ASP A 69 -20.56 -6.28 -11.82
CA ASP A 69 -21.01 -6.47 -10.44
C ASP A 69 -19.85 -6.67 -9.47
N GLU A 70 -18.85 -7.51 -9.79
CA GLU A 70 -17.70 -7.73 -8.91
C GLU A 70 -16.89 -6.45 -8.68
N ILE A 71 -16.61 -5.69 -9.75
CA ILE A 71 -15.85 -4.45 -9.65
C ILE A 71 -16.65 -3.38 -8.91
N ARG A 72 -17.96 -3.27 -9.19
CA ARG A 72 -18.83 -2.32 -8.50
C ARG A 72 -18.88 -2.62 -7.00
N ILE A 73 -19.09 -3.88 -6.61
CA ILE A 73 -19.10 -4.29 -5.20
C ILE A 73 -17.77 -3.97 -4.54
N ALA A 74 -16.63 -4.31 -5.14
CA ALA A 74 -15.31 -4.01 -4.58
C ALA A 74 -15.09 -2.50 -4.36
N LEU A 75 -15.60 -1.65 -5.25
CA LEU A 75 -15.53 -0.20 -5.12
C LEU A 75 -16.50 0.35 -4.05
N GLU A 76 -17.72 -0.19 -3.99
CA GLU A 76 -18.72 0.16 -2.97
C GLU A 76 -18.23 -0.20 -1.57
N GLU A 77 -17.68 -1.41 -1.38
CA GLU A 77 -17.07 -1.84 -0.12
C GLU A 77 -15.90 -0.94 0.27
N ARG A 78 -15.06 -0.57 -0.69
CA ARG A 78 -13.93 0.34 -0.45
C ARG A 78 -14.40 1.72 0.01
N ALA A 79 -15.51 2.21 -0.52
CA ALA A 79 -16.11 3.48 -0.12
C ALA A 79 -16.86 3.42 1.21
N ALA A 80 -17.38 2.24 1.58
CA ALA A 80 -18.13 2.04 2.82
C ALA A 80 -17.24 1.87 4.07
N LEU A 81 -15.98 1.47 3.90
CA LEU A 81 -15.04 1.25 5.00
C LEU A 81 -14.38 2.56 5.49
N SER A 82 -13.94 2.56 6.75
CA SER A 82 -13.23 3.71 7.32
C SER A 82 -11.94 4.01 6.53
N PRO A 83 -11.75 5.25 6.04
CA PRO A 83 -10.55 5.62 5.29
C PRO A 83 -9.27 5.52 6.15
N ASP A 84 -9.39 5.77 7.46
CA ASP A 84 -8.26 5.66 8.40
C ASP A 84 -7.80 4.21 8.53
N ALA A 85 -8.75 3.28 8.69
CA ALA A 85 -8.47 1.86 8.78
C ALA A 85 -7.87 1.31 7.48
N LEU A 86 -8.43 1.71 6.34
CA LEU A 86 -7.93 1.31 5.02
C LEU A 86 -6.50 1.83 4.77
N THR A 87 -6.20 3.07 5.17
CA THR A 87 -4.85 3.64 5.03
C THR A 87 -3.85 2.85 5.87
N GLY A 88 -4.20 2.52 7.13
CA GLY A 88 -3.37 1.69 7.99
C GLY A 88 -3.16 0.28 7.43
N MET A 89 -4.21 -0.35 6.94
CA MET A 89 -4.16 -1.67 6.30
C MET A 89 -3.23 -1.67 5.08
N GLU A 90 -3.39 -0.71 4.17
CA GLU A 90 -2.55 -0.60 2.98
C GLU A 90 -1.07 -0.32 3.29
N ALA A 91 -0.80 0.52 4.29
CA ALA A 91 0.57 0.82 4.72
C ALA A 91 1.31 -0.44 5.22
N ASN A 92 0.58 -1.41 5.80
CA ASN A 92 1.15 -2.67 6.27
C ASN A 92 1.26 -3.71 5.15
N HIS A 93 0.19 -3.92 4.36
CA HIS A 93 0.20 -4.98 3.33
C HIS A 93 1.05 -4.65 2.11
N ARG A 94 1.26 -3.36 1.77
CA ARG A 94 2.08 -2.99 0.60
C ARG A 94 3.59 -3.06 0.87
N PHE A 95 4.01 -2.85 2.12
CA PHE A 95 5.42 -2.78 2.51
C PHE A 95 5.81 -4.00 3.35
N VAL A 96 5.73 -5.16 2.72
CA VAL A 96 6.15 -6.43 3.32
C VAL A 96 7.67 -6.49 3.47
N GLY A 97 8.11 -7.22 4.50
CA GLY A 97 9.49 -7.68 4.58
C GLY A 97 10.51 -6.61 5.03
N PRO A 98 11.55 -6.31 4.23
CA PRO A 98 12.65 -5.45 4.65
C PRO A 98 12.23 -4.02 5.03
N GLU A 99 12.86 -3.47 6.07
CA GLU A 99 12.80 -2.04 6.38
C GLU A 99 14.08 -1.31 5.96
N THR A 100 13.92 -0.22 5.22
CA THR A 100 14.99 0.69 4.78
C THR A 100 14.90 2.02 5.53
N VAL A 101 15.79 2.97 5.23
CA VAL A 101 15.67 4.33 5.79
C VAL A 101 14.36 4.97 5.31
N GLU A 102 14.02 4.81 4.04
CA GLU A 102 12.81 5.35 3.41
C GLU A 102 11.56 4.77 4.06
N THR A 103 11.47 3.45 4.24
CA THR A 103 10.28 2.85 4.89
C THR A 103 10.20 3.17 6.38
N LYS A 104 11.33 3.38 7.06
CA LYS A 104 11.33 3.87 8.45
C LYS A 104 10.85 5.32 8.55
N ILE A 105 11.16 6.15 7.55
CA ILE A 105 10.61 7.51 7.46
C ILE A 105 9.09 7.45 7.30
N PHE A 106 8.59 6.78 6.27
CA PHE A 106 7.14 6.75 5.98
C PHE A 106 6.31 5.87 6.91
N GLY A 107 6.93 4.88 7.56
CA GLY A 107 6.31 4.02 8.56
C GLY A 107 6.54 4.58 9.96
N ARG A 108 7.62 4.15 10.61
CA ARG A 108 7.90 4.45 12.03
C ARG A 108 7.83 5.95 12.35
N LEU A 109 8.56 6.79 11.63
CA LEU A 109 8.61 8.23 11.94
C LEU A 109 7.27 8.91 11.63
N THR A 110 6.76 8.75 10.41
CA THR A 110 5.52 9.40 9.97
C THR A 110 4.29 8.92 10.74
N ALA A 111 4.15 7.63 11.07
CA ALA A 111 3.00 7.15 11.83
C ALA A 111 2.95 7.74 13.25
N TRP A 112 4.10 7.77 13.95
CA TRP A 112 4.19 8.45 15.25
C TRP A 112 3.92 9.94 15.13
N GLN A 113 4.42 10.60 14.08
CA GLN A 113 4.16 12.00 13.85
C GLN A 113 2.69 12.30 13.56
N ASN A 114 2.01 11.47 12.77
CA ASN A 114 0.57 11.60 12.48
C ASN A 114 -0.25 11.49 13.78
N TRP A 115 0.11 10.55 14.65
CA TRP A 115 -0.52 10.42 15.97
C TRP A 115 -0.30 11.65 16.85
N ILE A 116 0.90 12.24 16.84
CA ILE A 116 1.17 13.50 17.56
C ILE A 116 0.32 14.64 16.99
N PHE A 117 0.22 14.76 15.67
CA PHE A 117 -0.50 15.86 15.00
C PHE A 117 -2.00 15.88 15.28
N LEU A 118 -2.61 14.72 15.51
CA LEU A 118 -4.04 14.62 15.81
C LEU A 118 -4.38 14.91 17.28
N ARG A 119 -3.39 15.10 18.16
CA ARG A 119 -3.61 15.28 19.60
C ARG A 119 -3.61 16.75 20.05
N PRO A 120 -4.43 17.11 21.08
CA PRO A 120 -4.57 18.49 21.54
C PRO A 120 -3.26 19.17 21.98
N ASN A 121 -2.33 18.42 22.60
CA ASN A 121 -1.03 18.95 23.02
C ASN A 121 -0.26 19.60 21.86
N ALA A 122 -0.38 19.08 20.63
CA ALA A 122 0.30 19.65 19.47
C ALA A 122 -0.55 20.74 18.79
N SER A 123 -1.76 20.39 18.35
CA SER A 123 -2.57 21.18 17.40
C SER A 123 -3.87 21.78 17.98
N GLY A 124 -4.16 21.51 19.25
CA GLY A 124 -5.34 22.03 19.94
C GLY A 124 -5.29 23.55 20.19
N PRO A 125 -6.41 24.16 20.64
CA PRO A 125 -6.52 25.61 20.87
C PRO A 125 -5.39 26.18 21.74
N GLU A 126 -5.07 25.51 22.85
CA GLU A 126 -4.01 25.89 23.79
C GLU A 126 -2.70 25.08 23.60
N GLY A 127 -2.60 24.34 22.48
CA GLY A 127 -1.48 23.45 22.15
C GLY A 127 -0.22 24.16 21.64
N ALA A 128 0.87 23.41 21.55
CA ALA A 128 2.21 23.95 21.25
C ALA A 128 2.26 24.79 19.96
N LEU A 129 1.65 24.31 18.86
CA LEU A 129 1.74 24.99 17.56
C LEU A 129 1.05 26.37 17.59
N ARG A 130 -0.09 26.50 18.27
CA ARG A 130 -0.84 27.76 18.34
C ARG A 130 -0.25 28.77 19.31
N ARG A 131 0.54 28.32 20.28
CA ARG A 131 1.22 29.18 21.25
C ARG A 131 2.52 29.77 20.75
N TYR A 132 3.08 29.22 19.67
CA TYR A 132 4.29 29.77 19.07
C TYR A 132 4.09 31.25 18.68
N GLY A 133 4.94 32.13 19.24
CA GLY A 133 4.89 33.57 18.99
C GLY A 133 3.88 34.38 19.81
N SER A 134 3.02 33.76 20.63
CA SER A 134 2.02 34.50 21.43
C SER A 134 2.53 35.02 22.78
N GLY A 135 3.71 34.55 23.23
CA GLY A 135 4.25 34.84 24.56
C GLY A 135 3.62 34.04 25.70
N LEU A 136 2.63 33.19 25.41
CA LEU A 136 1.97 32.32 26.38
C LEU A 136 2.53 30.89 26.33
N ARG A 137 2.56 30.20 27.48
CA ARG A 137 2.93 28.78 27.55
C ARG A 137 1.77 27.90 27.05
N ALA A 138 2.10 26.77 26.43
CA ALA A 138 1.13 25.75 26.06
C ALA A 138 0.68 24.91 27.26
N GLU A 139 -0.57 24.46 27.20
CA GLU A 139 -1.16 23.54 28.17
C GLU A 139 -1.04 22.12 27.63
N PHE A 140 -0.54 21.22 28.47
CA PHE A 140 -0.26 19.84 28.08
C PHE A 140 -0.88 18.87 29.07
N ASP A 141 -1.62 17.90 28.54
CA ASP A 141 -1.89 16.64 29.24
C ASP A 141 -0.56 15.91 29.49
N GLN A 142 -0.26 15.64 30.77
CA GLN A 142 1.00 15.03 31.23
C GLN A 142 0.95 13.50 31.26
N PHE A 143 -0.20 12.88 31.01
CA PHE A 143 -0.30 11.42 31.04
C PHE A 143 0.33 10.80 29.78
N ARG A 144 1.08 9.71 29.99
CA ARG A 144 1.64 8.88 28.90
C ARG A 144 0.54 7.99 28.31
N VAL A 145 0.77 7.52 27.08
CA VAL A 145 -0.04 6.51 26.38
C VAL A 145 0.87 5.36 25.98
#